data_AF-A0A291ID50-F1
#
_entry.id   AF-A0A291ID50-F1
#
_cell.length_a   1.000
_cell.length_b   1.000
_cell.length_c   1.000
_cell.angle_alpha   90.00
_cell.angle_beta   90.00
_cell.angle_gamma   90.00
#
_symmetry.space_group_name_H-M   'P 1'
#
loop_
_entity.id
_entity.type
_entity.pdbx_description
1 polymer ?
#
loop_
_entity_poly.entity_id
_entity_poly.type
_entity_poly.pdbx_seq_one_letter_code
_entity_poly.pdbx_strand_id
1 'polypeptide(L)'
;NLKRGDGKAAVLSKWMIKEFKTRGQLYGRYSADTKEPAVQYESPSVYALAVLFLAEQKADPAVIKPLYERMTSFETLDTLKPDYGGYMSGGDTHSFDNLLPLLAERKLFNENIIQ
;
A
#
# COMPACT_ATOMS: atom_id res chain seq x y z
N ASN A 1 -18.80 0.71 4.27
CA ASN A 1 -17.88 -0.46 4.34
C ASN A 1 -17.95 -1.27 3.07
N LEU A 2 -16.88 -1.26 2.27
CA LEU A 2 -16.75 -2.02 1.02
C LEU A 2 -16.43 -3.48 1.34
N LYS A 3 -17.46 -4.29 1.58
CA LYS A 3 -17.31 -5.70 1.94
C LYS A 3 -16.98 -6.56 0.72
N ARG A 4 -16.41 -7.75 0.96
CA ARG A 4 -16.23 -8.76 -0.08
C ARG A 4 -17.56 -9.05 -0.79
N GLY A 5 -17.52 -9.08 -2.12
CA GLY A 5 -18.70 -9.29 -2.97
C GLY A 5 -19.43 -7.99 -3.34
N ASP A 6 -19.05 -6.83 -2.79
CA ASP A 6 -19.57 -5.53 -3.21
C ASP A 6 -19.04 -5.17 -4.63
N GLY A 7 -19.95 -4.79 -5.53
CA GLY A 7 -19.59 -4.40 -6.89
C GLY A 7 -18.64 -3.19 -6.94
N LYS A 8 -18.77 -2.24 -6.00
CA LYS A 8 -17.85 -1.10 -5.87
C LYS A 8 -16.47 -1.54 -5.40
N ALA A 9 -16.40 -2.51 -4.49
CA ALA A 9 -15.12 -3.08 -4.06
C ALA A 9 -14.40 -3.75 -5.25
N ALA A 10 -15.13 -4.52 -6.07
CA ALA A 10 -14.57 -5.14 -7.27
C ALA A 10 -14.07 -4.11 -8.29
N VAL A 11 -14.79 -3.00 -8.50
CA VAL A 11 -14.36 -1.91 -9.39
C VAL A 11 -13.08 -1.26 -8.84
N LEU A 12 -13.03 -0.96 -7.54
CA LEU A 12 -11.87 -0.33 -6.91
C LEU A 12 -10.63 -1.25 -6.97
N SER A 13 -10.78 -2.54 -6.64
CA SER A 13 -9.69 -3.53 -6.75
C SER A 13 -9.14 -3.57 -8.17
N LYS A 14 -10.00 -3.70 -9.19
CA LYS A 14 -9.58 -3.72 -10.60
C LYS A 14 -8.84 -2.45 -11.00
N TRP A 15 -9.32 -1.29 -10.54
CA TRP A 15 -8.68 -0.01 -10.84
C TRP A 15 -7.28 0.07 -10.21
N MET A 16 -7.13 -0.21 -8.90
CA MET A 16 -5.82 -0.14 -8.24
C MET A 16 -4.80 -1.10 -8.85
N ILE A 17 -5.23 -2.32 -9.17
CA ILE A 17 -4.35 -3.32 -9.80
C ILE A 17 -3.90 -2.85 -11.18
N LYS A 18 -4.83 -2.28 -11.97
CA LYS A 18 -4.50 -1.74 -13.29
C LYS A 18 -3.54 -0.56 -13.17
N GLU A 19 -3.83 0.39 -12.28
CA GLU A 19 -3.04 1.59 -12.09
C GLU A 19 -1.60 1.26 -11.70
N PHE A 20 -1.43 0.39 -10.70
CA PHE A 20 -0.11 -0.07 -10.27
C PHE A 20 0.63 -0.81 -11.38
N LYS A 21 -0.05 -1.66 -12.17
CA LYS A 21 0.58 -2.35 -13.32
C LYS A 21 0.97 -1.39 -14.45
N THR A 22 0.20 -0.34 -14.68
CA THR A 22 0.44 0.61 -15.78
C THR A 22 1.54 1.60 -15.43
N ARG A 23 1.59 2.08 -14.19
CA ARG A 23 2.52 3.15 -13.79
C ARG A 23 3.67 2.70 -12.90
N GLY A 24 3.61 1.47 -12.38
CA GLY A 24 4.57 0.95 -11.40
C GLY A 24 4.39 1.53 -10.00
N GLN A 25 3.39 2.38 -9.76
CA GLN A 25 3.17 3.06 -8.49
C GLN A 25 1.72 3.49 -8.28
N LEU A 26 1.35 3.71 -7.01
CA LEU A 26 0.11 4.35 -6.58
C LEU A 26 0.44 5.71 -5.95
N TYR A 27 0.00 6.79 -6.60
CA TYR A 27 0.18 8.14 -6.09
C TYR A 27 -0.70 8.43 -4.87
N GLY A 28 -0.27 9.40 -4.06
CA GLY A 28 -0.96 9.79 -2.83
C GLY A 28 -2.38 10.33 -3.03
N ARG A 29 -2.68 10.90 -4.19
CA ARG A 29 -3.99 11.46 -4.55
C ARG A 29 -4.22 11.40 -6.05
N TYR A 30 -5.49 11.22 -6.42
CA TYR A 30 -5.99 11.24 -7.78
C TYR A 30 -7.16 12.21 -7.90
N SER A 31 -7.32 12.80 -9.08
CA SER A 31 -8.55 13.51 -9.44
C SER A 31 -9.68 12.50 -9.64
N ALA A 32 -10.85 12.75 -9.04
CA ALA A 32 -12.02 11.90 -9.22
C ALA A 32 -12.58 11.99 -10.66
N ASP A 33 -12.41 13.13 -11.32
CA ASP A 33 -12.96 13.41 -12.66
C ASP A 33 -12.09 12.77 -13.75
N THR A 34 -10.78 12.99 -13.68
CA THR A 34 -9.85 12.54 -14.74
C THR A 34 -9.19 11.19 -14.42
N LYS A 35 -9.18 10.78 -13.15
CA LYS A 35 -8.43 9.62 -12.63
C LYS A 35 -6.92 9.74 -12.81
N GLU A 36 -6.43 10.94 -13.11
CA GLU A 36 -5.00 11.22 -13.18
C GLU A 36 -4.43 11.57 -11.79
N PRO A 37 -3.13 11.31 -11.55
CA PRO A 37 -2.46 11.70 -10.32
C PRO A 37 -2.58 13.22 -10.09
N ALA A 38 -3.09 13.61 -8.92
CA ALA A 38 -3.16 15.01 -8.50
C ALA A 38 -1.87 15.47 -7.79
N VAL A 39 -1.01 14.52 -7.41
CA VAL A 39 0.27 14.73 -6.75
C VAL A 39 1.29 13.73 -7.31
N GLN A 40 2.58 14.06 -7.22
CA GLN A 40 3.66 13.21 -7.72
C GLN A 40 4.29 12.32 -6.64
N TYR A 41 3.91 12.49 -5.37
CA TYR A 41 4.47 11.70 -4.26
C TYR A 41 3.67 10.42 -4.00
N GLU A 42 4.36 9.43 -3.47
CA GLU A 42 3.83 8.18 -2.92
C GLU A 42 3.81 8.23 -1.39
N SER A 43 3.12 7.29 -0.75
CA SER A 43 3.10 7.16 0.71
C SER A 43 3.00 5.68 1.13
N PRO A 44 3.76 5.25 2.15
CA PRO A 44 3.64 3.91 2.74
C PRO A 44 2.20 3.60 3.17
N SER A 45 1.48 4.57 3.75
CA SER A 45 0.08 4.40 4.14
C SER A 45 -0.84 4.03 2.97
N VAL A 46 -0.61 4.61 1.79
CA VAL A 46 -1.43 4.32 0.59
C VAL A 46 -1.26 2.88 0.16
N TYR A 47 0.00 2.40 0.13
CA TYR A 47 0.29 1.01 -0.18
C TYR A 47 -0.25 0.06 0.89
N ALA A 48 -0.06 0.38 2.18
CA ALA A 48 -0.58 -0.40 3.28
C ALA A 48 -2.10 -0.58 3.20
N LEU A 49 -2.85 0.50 2.94
CA LEU A 49 -4.30 0.44 2.76
C LEU A 49 -4.70 -0.38 1.54
N ALA A 50 -3.99 -0.24 0.42
CA ALA A 50 -4.24 -1.03 -0.78
C ALA A 50 -4.02 -2.53 -0.52
N VAL A 51 -2.92 -2.89 0.17
CA VAL A 51 -2.59 -4.26 0.57
C VAL A 51 -3.67 -4.84 1.48
N LEU A 52 -4.01 -4.13 2.56
CA LEU A 52 -5.05 -4.55 3.52
C LEU A 52 -6.39 -4.77 2.83
N PHE A 53 -6.77 -3.83 1.95
CA PHE A 53 -8.03 -3.93 1.21
C PHE A 53 -8.02 -5.13 0.25
N LEU A 54 -6.97 -5.32 -0.54
CA LEU A 54 -6.89 -6.43 -1.50
C LEU A 54 -6.82 -7.79 -0.80
N ALA A 55 -6.13 -7.88 0.33
CA ALA A 55 -6.14 -9.08 1.18
C ALA A 55 -7.56 -9.39 1.69
N GLU A 56 -8.30 -8.38 2.14
CA GLU A 56 -9.70 -8.54 2.56
C GLU A 56 -10.61 -8.98 1.39
N GLN A 57 -10.34 -8.52 0.18
CA GLN A 57 -11.03 -8.98 -1.04
C GLN A 57 -10.60 -10.38 -1.51
N LYS A 58 -9.63 -11.02 -0.84
CA LYS A 58 -9.01 -12.29 -1.24
C LYS A 58 -8.45 -12.24 -2.68
N ALA A 59 -7.77 -11.13 -3.00
CA ALA A 59 -7.02 -11.02 -4.23
C ALA A 59 -5.84 -12.01 -4.25
N ASP A 60 -5.36 -12.31 -5.46
CA ASP A 60 -4.22 -13.19 -5.67
C ASP A 60 -2.96 -12.65 -4.95
N PRO A 61 -2.25 -13.46 -4.14
CA PRO A 61 -0.96 -13.11 -3.55
C PRO A 61 0.05 -12.52 -4.56
N ALA A 62 0.05 -12.96 -5.81
CA ALA A 62 0.91 -12.44 -6.88
C ALA A 62 0.61 -10.97 -7.24
N VAL A 63 -0.59 -10.48 -6.91
CA VAL A 63 -0.98 -9.07 -7.05
C VAL A 63 -0.64 -8.27 -5.80
N ILE A 64 -0.77 -8.88 -4.61
CA ILE A 64 -0.55 -8.21 -3.33
C ILE A 64 0.93 -7.99 -3.04
N LYS A 65 1.78 -8.99 -3.32
CA LYS A 65 3.22 -8.94 -3.01
C LYS A 65 3.95 -7.73 -3.62
N PRO A 66 3.77 -7.38 -4.89
CA PRO A 66 4.43 -6.20 -5.46
C PRO A 66 4.04 -4.88 -4.80
N LEU A 67 2.79 -4.75 -4.33
CA LEU A 67 2.35 -3.56 -3.59
C LEU A 67 2.98 -3.50 -2.20
N TYR A 68 3.11 -4.66 -1.54
CA TYR A 68 3.83 -4.79 -0.28
C TYR A 68 5.32 -4.49 -0.43
N GLU A 69 5.98 -5.01 -1.46
CA GLU A 69 7.39 -4.72 -1.75
C GLU A 69 7.62 -3.23 -2.04
N ARG A 70 6.69 -2.57 -2.75
CA ARG A 70 6.78 -1.13 -2.94
C ARG A 70 6.61 -0.37 -1.62
N MET A 71 5.71 -0.81 -0.75
CA MET A 71 5.55 -0.26 0.60
C MET A 71 6.86 -0.36 1.40
N THR A 72 7.45 -1.54 1.52
CA THR A 72 8.67 -1.74 2.32
C THR A 72 9.90 -1.11 1.69
N SER A 73 9.88 -0.75 0.40
CA SER A 73 10.96 0.02 -0.21
C SER A 73 11.15 1.43 0.37
N PHE A 74 10.17 1.95 1.13
CA PHE A 74 10.26 3.21 1.86
C PHE A 74 10.83 3.06 3.28
N GLU A 75 11.10 1.83 3.73
CA GLU A 75 11.62 1.54 5.06
C GLU A 75 13.09 1.91 5.17
N THR A 76 13.49 2.42 6.33
CA THR A 76 14.90 2.70 6.62
C THR A 76 15.62 1.41 6.97
N LEU A 77 16.44 0.90 6.05
CA LEU A 77 17.20 -0.35 6.24
C LEU A 77 18.64 -0.15 6.75
N ASP A 78 19.05 1.09 6.99
CA ASP A 78 20.37 1.40 7.56
C ASP A 78 20.34 1.18 9.08
N THR A 79 20.99 0.10 9.53
CA THR A 79 21.02 -0.33 10.94
C THR A 79 21.72 0.66 11.87
N LEU A 80 22.45 1.64 11.33
CA LEU A 80 23.12 2.67 12.11
C LEU A 80 22.22 3.89 12.38
N LYS A 81 21.07 4.00 11.71
CA LYS A 81 20.16 5.13 11.90
C LYS A 81 19.17 4.89 13.05
N PRO A 82 18.77 5.94 13.79
CA PRO A 82 17.84 5.81 14.91
C PRO A 82 16.42 5.38 14.50
N ASP A 83 16.08 5.57 13.22
CA ASP A 83 14.79 5.24 12.60
C ASP A 83 14.84 3.93 11.79
N TYR A 84 15.86 3.08 12.02
CA TYR A 84 15.93 1.74 11.43
C TYR A 84 14.63 0.95 11.64
N GLY A 85 14.09 0.39 10.55
CA GLY A 85 12.80 -0.31 10.52
C GLY A 85 11.58 0.62 10.40
N GLY A 86 11.78 1.94 10.42
CA GLY A 86 10.75 2.95 10.33
C GLY A 86 10.60 3.56 8.94
N TYR A 87 9.46 4.20 8.73
CA TYR A 87 9.12 4.97 7.52
C TYR A 87 9.25 6.47 7.81
N MET A 88 10.11 7.14 7.06
CA MET A 88 10.49 8.54 7.29
C MET A 88 10.31 9.36 6.00
N SER A 89 9.99 10.65 6.15
CA SER A 89 9.85 11.59 5.05
C SER A 89 10.56 12.90 5.38
N GLY A 90 11.67 13.19 4.69
CA GLY A 90 12.39 14.45 4.83
C GLY A 90 12.95 14.73 6.23
N GLY A 91 13.18 13.70 7.06
CA GLY A 91 13.67 13.82 8.44
C GLY A 91 12.56 13.83 9.51
N ASP A 92 11.30 13.92 9.10
CA ASP A 92 10.13 13.79 9.96
C ASP A 92 9.40 12.47 9.70
N THR A 93 8.42 12.15 10.55
CA THR A 93 7.55 10.98 10.35
C THR A 93 6.11 11.28 10.69
N HIS A 94 5.22 10.55 10.03
CA HIS A 94 3.82 10.47 10.41
C HIS A 94 3.55 9.08 10.98
N SER A 95 2.92 9.03 12.15
CA SER A 95 2.60 7.77 12.82
C SER A 95 1.77 6.84 11.92
N PHE A 96 0.90 7.40 11.08
CA PHE A 96 0.11 6.64 10.10
C PHE A 96 0.99 5.91 9.08
N ASP A 97 2.05 6.54 8.58
CA ASP A 97 2.99 5.95 7.62
C ASP A 97 3.85 4.84 8.25
N ASN A 98 3.75 4.59 9.56
CA ASN A 98 4.41 3.47 10.23
C ASN A 98 3.40 2.42 10.72
N LEU A 99 2.31 2.85 11.34
CA LEU A 99 1.31 1.96 11.92
C LEU A 99 0.54 1.18 10.85
N LEU A 100 0.20 1.81 9.72
CA LEU A 100 -0.51 1.12 8.65
C LEU A 100 0.36 0.05 7.98
N PRO A 101 1.63 0.30 7.61
CA PRO A 101 2.52 -0.74 7.14
C PRO A 101 2.66 -1.92 8.12
N LEU A 102 2.80 -1.65 9.42
CA LEU A 102 2.89 -2.70 10.44
C LEU A 102 1.62 -3.58 10.46
N LEU A 103 0.44 -2.97 10.34
CA LEU A 103 -0.82 -3.71 10.27
C LEU A 103 -0.92 -4.54 8.98
N ALA A 104 -0.48 -3.98 7.85
CA ALA A 104 -0.46 -4.67 6.56
C ALA A 104 0.47 -5.87 6.60
N GLU A 105 1.71 -5.70 7.07
CA GLU A 105 2.68 -6.77 7.24
C GLU A 105 2.12 -7.89 8.14
N ARG A 106 1.59 -7.53 9.32
CA ARG A 106 1.01 -8.52 10.24
C ARG A 106 -0.16 -9.29 9.64
N LYS A 107 -1.02 -8.62 8.86
CA LYS A 107 -2.13 -9.25 8.14
C LYS A 107 -1.61 -10.24 7.10
N LEU A 108 -0.63 -9.85 6.28
CA LEU A 108 -0.07 -10.72 5.25
C LEU A 108 0.67 -11.92 5.84
N PHE A 109 1.41 -11.72 6.94
CA PHE A 109 2.08 -12.79 7.67
C PHE A 109 1.06 -13.81 8.20
N ASN A 110 0.00 -13.34 8.87
CA ASN A 110 -1.05 -14.22 9.39
C ASN A 110 -1.82 -14.99 8.30
N GLU A 111 -1.87 -14.44 7.07
CA GLU A 111 -2.48 -15.10 5.92
C GLU A 111 -1.49 -15.96 5.10
N ASN A 112 -0.24 -16.10 5.56
CA ASN A 112 0.85 -16.80 4.87
C ASN A 112 1.12 -16.28 3.44
N ILE A 113 0.85 -14.99 3.20
CA ILE A 113 1.14 -14.34 1.91
C ILE A 113 2.62 -13.97 1.86
N ILE A 114 3.17 -13.50 2.97
CA ILE A 114 4.61 -13.23 3.17
C ILE A 114 5.16 -14.18 4.24
N GLN A 115 6.49 -14.32 4.31
CA GLN A 115 7.21 -15.22 5.22
C GLN A 115 8.17 -14.44 6.10
#